data_AF-A0A3M7CY87-F1
#
_entry.id   AF-A0A3M7CY87-F1
#
_cell.length_a   1.000
_cell.length_b   1.000
_cell.length_c   1.000
_cell.angle_alpha   90.00
_cell.angle_beta   90.00
_cell.angle_gamma   90.00
#
_symmetry.space_group_name_H-M   'P 1'
#
loop_
_entity.id
_entity.type
_entity.pdbx_description
1 polymer ?
#
loop_
_entity_poly.entity_id
_entity_poly.type
_entity_poly.pdbx_seq_one_letter_code
_entity_poly.pdbx_strand_id
1 'polypeptide(L)'
;MVGKREFYRAADSSARGYSKHGSEDVRPVSGNDIESGFSSTANANGRPLSSGNARPRPKIWSFRDAANTAMEDQRREHLKKNLLQGIDRYGLEMYRKTDDELKAIQNKEVRQFYERQNQRLNDWLEVDAIVQAVADDILESFDPDPDRDGDLERTGGLQHQEGNIHDFLPKDEKEKRQKANRRAKWAININVIANICLLIGKIVAAFSSGSLSLVASLVDSALDLLCTLIVWTTNKLVQWRITSLQKHFPVGRRRLEPLGILVFSIIMVISFLQILQESITKLLPLHGTAEALPWVAVGALLATIIIKGIIWFGCIPIKTTQVQALAQDCKTDVIFNTLSLLFPFIGYKANIWWLDPAGAGLLSLFIIYDWGQTCFENVTRLSGQAASDTLQKKLLYMAYRFSPLVEGFKNVVAYHAGDGIWVEYDILMGQDTRLSRSHDVAETLQYCCEGLDEVDRAFVMTDYSPSGPSGHAQDAERT
;
A
#
# COMPACT_ATOMS: atom_id res chain seq x y z
N MET A 1 4.50 -0.48 22.11
CA MET A 1 4.22 -1.32 20.93
C MET A 1 4.37 -2.78 21.36
N VAL A 2 3.35 -3.31 22.04
CA VAL A 2 3.28 -4.74 22.35
C VAL A 2 2.66 -5.42 21.14
N GLY A 3 3.44 -6.19 20.39
CA GLY A 3 2.87 -7.00 19.29
C GLY A 3 3.82 -7.26 18.14
N LYS A 4 4.94 -7.95 18.39
CA LYS A 4 5.72 -8.60 17.31
C LYS A 4 6.33 -9.97 17.69
N ARG A 5 6.19 -10.43 18.94
CA ARG A 5 6.50 -11.83 19.30
C ARG A 5 5.58 -12.86 18.62
N GLU A 6 4.41 -12.43 18.11
CA GLU A 6 3.47 -13.33 17.42
C GLU A 6 3.91 -13.71 16.00
N PHE A 7 4.74 -12.90 15.34
CA PHE A 7 5.24 -13.19 13.98
C PHE A 7 5.96 -14.55 13.91
N TYR A 8 6.64 -14.93 14.99
CA TYR A 8 7.43 -16.17 15.05
C TYR A 8 6.60 -17.43 15.28
N ARG A 9 5.43 -17.34 15.94
CA ARG A 9 4.58 -18.50 16.18
C ARG A 9 3.80 -18.92 14.93
N ALA A 10 3.63 -18.01 13.98
CA ALA A 10 2.89 -18.23 12.76
C ALA A 10 3.73 -18.86 11.65
N ALA A 11 5.00 -18.44 11.48
CA ALA A 11 5.91 -19.05 10.50
C ALA A 11 6.24 -20.52 10.82
N ASP A 12 6.29 -20.89 12.11
CA ASP A 12 6.45 -22.28 12.56
C ASP A 12 5.17 -23.12 12.40
N SER A 13 3.99 -22.48 12.46
CA SER A 13 2.71 -23.19 12.31
C SER A 13 2.27 -23.33 10.84
N SER A 14 2.70 -22.44 9.94
CA SER A 14 2.55 -22.62 8.49
C SER A 14 3.45 -23.72 7.93
N ALA A 15 4.60 -23.98 8.54
CA ALA A 15 5.47 -25.11 8.18
C ALA A 15 5.00 -26.48 8.74
N ARG A 16 3.99 -26.51 9.62
CA ARG A 16 3.50 -27.74 10.29
C ARG A 16 2.00 -28.01 10.14
N GLY A 17 1.33 -27.34 9.19
CA GLY A 17 -0.14 -27.30 9.14
C GLY A 17 -0.80 -27.81 7.86
N TYR A 18 -0.29 -28.85 7.19
CA TYR A 18 -1.09 -29.58 6.20
C TYR A 18 -1.92 -30.67 6.88
N SER A 19 -3.13 -30.27 7.28
CA SER A 19 -4.20 -31.15 7.73
C SER A 19 -4.60 -32.10 6.59
N LYS A 20 -4.36 -33.40 6.80
CA LYS A 20 -5.06 -34.49 6.10
C LYS A 20 -6.55 -34.39 6.45
N HIS A 21 -7.37 -33.83 5.55
CA HIS A 21 -8.79 -34.16 5.53
C HIS A 21 -9.02 -35.25 4.49
N GLY A 22 -9.43 -36.42 4.99
CA GLY A 22 -9.73 -37.60 4.21
C GLY A 22 -11.06 -37.48 3.47
N SER A 23 -11.02 -37.87 2.21
CA SER A 23 -12.05 -38.72 1.61
C SER A 23 -11.43 -40.11 1.49
N GLU A 24 -12.01 -41.08 2.20
CA GLU A 24 -11.68 -42.49 2.05
C GLU A 24 -12.04 -42.94 0.63
N ASP A 25 -11.03 -43.14 -0.21
CA ASP A 25 -11.14 -44.00 -1.38
C ASP A 25 -10.20 -45.19 -1.18
N VAL A 26 -10.81 -46.35 -0.96
CA VAL A 26 -10.18 -47.66 -0.89
C VAL A 26 -9.34 -47.86 -2.15
N ARG A 27 -8.00 -47.94 -2.01
CA ARG A 27 -7.12 -48.32 -3.12
C ARG A 27 -7.43 -49.77 -3.50
N PRO A 28 -7.88 -50.09 -4.73
CA PRO A 28 -7.83 -51.46 -5.19
C PRO A 28 -6.36 -51.80 -5.50
N VAL A 29 -5.84 -52.82 -4.83
CA VAL A 29 -4.58 -53.44 -5.22
C VAL A 29 -4.84 -54.17 -6.54
N SER A 30 -4.43 -53.56 -7.65
CA SER A 30 -4.34 -54.20 -8.96
C SER A 30 -2.86 -54.36 -9.25
N GLY A 31 -2.37 -55.60 -9.13
CA GLY A 31 -1.08 -55.98 -9.71
C GLY A 31 -1.24 -56.01 -11.22
N ASN A 32 -0.62 -55.08 -11.92
CA ASN A 32 -0.53 -55.11 -13.38
C ASN A 32 0.92 -55.31 -13.78
N ASP A 33 1.10 -56.40 -14.54
CA ASP A 33 2.32 -56.89 -15.13
C ASP A 33 2.77 -55.95 -16.26
N ILE A 34 4.03 -55.52 -16.23
CA ILE A 34 4.53 -54.36 -17.01
C ILE A 34 4.92 -54.75 -18.45
N GLU A 35 5.00 -56.05 -18.78
CA GLU A 35 5.55 -56.49 -20.07
C GLU A 35 4.54 -56.83 -21.17
N SER A 36 3.26 -57.08 -20.88
CA SER A 36 2.34 -57.66 -21.90
C SER A 36 1.21 -56.75 -22.39
N GLY A 37 1.01 -55.56 -21.81
CA GLY A 37 0.13 -54.53 -22.37
C GLY A 37 -1.35 -54.91 -22.57
N PHE A 38 -1.85 -55.98 -21.94
CA PHE A 38 -3.24 -56.42 -22.09
C PHE A 38 -4.04 -56.23 -20.78
N SER A 39 -4.95 -55.25 -20.76
CA SER A 39 -5.99 -55.17 -19.71
C SER A 39 -7.26 -55.83 -20.24
N SER A 40 -7.51 -57.08 -19.85
CA SER A 40 -8.82 -57.72 -20.03
C SER A 40 -9.76 -57.27 -18.91
N THR A 41 -10.74 -56.43 -19.25
CA THR A 41 -11.92 -56.23 -18.40
C THR A 41 -13.15 -56.66 -19.18
N ALA A 42 -13.62 -57.88 -18.90
CA ALA A 42 -14.94 -58.36 -19.29
C ALA A 42 -15.94 -58.07 -18.16
N ASN A 43 -17.12 -57.54 -18.50
CA ASN A 43 -18.23 -57.47 -17.55
C ASN A 43 -19.01 -58.80 -17.59
N ALA A 44 -19.73 -59.15 -16.51
CA ALA A 44 -20.34 -60.46 -16.25
C ALA A 44 -21.42 -60.93 -17.27
N ASN A 45 -21.66 -60.19 -18.36
CA ASN A 45 -22.61 -60.53 -19.43
C ASN A 45 -22.03 -60.41 -20.86
N GLY A 46 -20.70 -60.39 -21.03
CA GLY A 46 -20.07 -60.70 -22.34
C GLY A 46 -20.41 -59.78 -23.52
N ARG A 47 -20.62 -58.48 -23.30
CA ARG A 47 -20.77 -57.49 -24.40
C ARG A 47 -19.65 -56.44 -24.37
N PRO A 48 -19.06 -56.08 -25.54
CA PRO A 48 -18.01 -55.08 -25.61
C PRO A 48 -18.56 -53.67 -25.39
N LEU A 49 -17.92 -52.90 -24.51
CA LEU A 49 -18.19 -51.48 -24.30
C LEU A 49 -17.56 -50.67 -25.44
N SER A 50 -18.40 -49.90 -26.14
CA SER A 50 -18.00 -48.94 -27.17
C SER A 50 -17.03 -47.89 -26.62
N SER A 51 -15.93 -47.69 -27.36
CA SER A 51 -14.90 -46.68 -27.16
C SER A 51 -15.48 -45.26 -27.04
N GLY A 52 -15.06 -44.53 -26.00
CA GLY A 52 -15.31 -43.11 -25.81
C GLY A 52 -14.57 -42.62 -24.57
N ASN A 53 -13.53 -41.80 -24.78
CA ASN A 53 -12.61 -41.23 -23.79
C ASN A 53 -11.67 -42.23 -23.08
N ALA A 54 -10.64 -42.65 -23.81
CA ALA A 54 -9.40 -43.09 -23.19
C ALA A 54 -8.86 -41.95 -22.30
N ARG A 55 -8.65 -42.22 -21.01
CA ARG A 55 -7.86 -41.35 -20.13
C ARG A 55 -6.51 -41.09 -20.83
N PRO A 56 -5.96 -39.86 -20.83
CA PRO A 56 -4.64 -39.62 -21.38
C PRO A 56 -3.66 -40.58 -20.70
N ARG A 57 -2.88 -41.31 -21.50
CA ARG A 57 -1.82 -42.18 -20.99
C ARG A 57 -0.89 -41.30 -20.15
N PRO A 58 -0.47 -41.71 -18.94
CA PRO A 58 0.65 -41.02 -18.30
C PRO A 58 1.83 -41.13 -19.27
N LYS A 59 2.37 -39.99 -19.72
CA LYS A 59 3.59 -39.96 -20.52
C LYS A 59 4.66 -40.65 -19.67
N ILE A 60 5.21 -41.74 -20.18
CA ILE A 60 6.40 -42.35 -19.60
C ILE A 60 7.48 -41.28 -19.78
N TRP A 61 7.90 -40.65 -18.68
CA TRP A 61 8.97 -39.67 -18.71
C TRP A 61 10.16 -40.27 -19.44
N SER A 62 10.58 -39.64 -20.54
CA SER A 62 11.81 -40.05 -21.19
C SER A 62 12.95 -39.87 -20.19
N PHE A 63 13.97 -40.73 -20.25
CA PHE A 63 15.19 -40.53 -19.44
C PHE A 63 15.77 -39.13 -19.62
N ARG A 64 15.60 -38.54 -20.81
CA ARG A 64 16.03 -37.17 -21.11
C ARG A 64 15.22 -36.12 -20.35
N ASP A 65 13.91 -36.31 -20.23
CA ASP A 65 12.99 -35.38 -19.55
C ASP A 65 13.22 -35.43 -18.04
N ALA A 66 13.41 -36.65 -17.51
CA ALA A 66 13.82 -36.86 -16.12
C ALA A 66 15.18 -36.22 -15.80
N ALA A 67 16.15 -36.30 -16.71
CA ALA A 67 17.47 -35.69 -16.53
C ALA A 67 17.41 -34.15 -16.58
N ASN A 68 16.64 -33.57 -17.51
CA ASN A 68 16.44 -32.13 -17.60
C ASN A 68 15.73 -31.59 -16.33
N THR A 69 14.66 -32.25 -15.92
CA THR A 69 13.95 -31.99 -14.66
C THR A 69 14.90 -31.99 -13.48
N ALA A 70 15.72 -33.05 -13.33
CA ALA A 70 16.63 -33.16 -12.20
C ALA A 70 17.68 -32.04 -12.16
N MET A 71 18.19 -31.61 -13.32
CA MET A 71 19.13 -30.48 -13.40
C MET A 71 18.49 -29.14 -13.02
N GLU A 72 17.21 -28.95 -13.31
CA GLU A 72 16.47 -27.76 -12.90
C GLU A 72 16.14 -27.79 -11.41
N ASP A 73 15.72 -28.93 -10.87
CA ASP A 73 15.49 -29.11 -9.44
C ASP A 73 16.77 -28.79 -8.64
N GLN A 74 17.91 -29.31 -9.12
CA GLN A 74 19.21 -28.99 -8.52
C GLN A 74 19.54 -27.50 -8.58
N ARG A 75 19.19 -26.81 -9.68
CA ARG A 75 19.40 -25.37 -9.84
C ARG A 75 18.55 -24.57 -8.84
N ARG A 76 17.28 -24.93 -8.70
CA ARG A 76 16.33 -24.30 -7.78
C ARG A 76 16.78 -24.47 -6.33
N GLU A 77 17.12 -25.69 -5.95
CA GLU A 77 17.65 -25.99 -4.61
C GLU A 77 18.96 -25.23 -4.33
N HIS A 78 19.82 -25.09 -5.33
CA HIS A 78 21.04 -24.31 -5.18
C HIS A 78 20.74 -22.82 -4.95
N LEU A 79 19.84 -22.23 -5.74
CA LEU A 79 19.44 -20.83 -5.62
C LEU A 79 18.79 -20.59 -4.25
N LYS A 80 17.84 -21.43 -3.86
CA LYS A 80 17.19 -21.43 -2.54
C LYS A 80 18.22 -21.50 -1.40
N LYS A 81 19.14 -22.46 -1.46
CA LYS A 81 20.18 -22.62 -0.44
C LYS A 81 21.03 -21.35 -0.29
N ASN A 82 21.42 -20.72 -1.39
CA ASN A 82 22.19 -19.48 -1.38
C ASN A 82 21.36 -18.29 -0.84
N LEU A 83 20.08 -18.19 -1.23
CA LEU A 83 19.16 -17.15 -0.72
C LEU A 83 18.88 -17.29 0.78
N LEU A 84 18.91 -18.51 1.31
CA LEU A 84 18.68 -18.79 2.73
C LEU A 84 19.97 -18.81 3.55
N GLN A 85 21.13 -18.80 2.90
CA GLN A 85 22.43 -18.81 3.56
C GLN A 85 22.68 -17.51 4.34
N GLY A 86 22.73 -17.60 5.67
CA GLY A 86 23.03 -16.44 6.53
C GLY A 86 21.81 -15.64 7.00
N ILE A 87 20.57 -16.09 6.76
CA ILE A 87 19.42 -15.59 7.54
C ILE A 87 19.56 -16.14 8.95
N ASP A 88 19.95 -15.28 9.89
CA ASP A 88 19.91 -15.57 11.32
C ASP A 88 18.71 -14.85 11.96
N ARG A 89 17.66 -15.62 12.22
CA ARG A 89 16.38 -15.13 12.76
C ARG A 89 16.50 -14.52 14.16
N TYR A 90 17.55 -14.85 14.92
CA TYR A 90 17.69 -14.47 16.34
C TYR A 90 18.95 -13.67 16.62
N GLY A 91 19.99 -13.77 15.78
CA GLY A 91 21.25 -13.08 15.98
C GLY A 91 21.13 -11.55 16.03
N LEU A 92 20.13 -10.97 15.36
CA LEU A 92 19.91 -9.52 15.37
C LEU A 92 18.97 -9.06 16.50
N GLU A 93 18.16 -9.96 17.07
CA GLU A 93 17.24 -9.63 18.17
C GLU A 93 17.99 -9.29 19.47
N MET A 94 19.24 -9.75 19.63
CA MET A 94 20.07 -9.40 20.80
C MET A 94 20.37 -7.89 20.92
N TYR A 95 20.28 -7.15 19.82
CA TYR A 95 20.50 -5.70 19.80
C TYR A 95 19.23 -4.91 20.13
N ARG A 96 18.05 -5.56 20.11
CA ARG A 96 16.77 -4.90 20.34
C ARG A 96 16.63 -4.44 21.79
N LYS A 97 16.18 -3.20 21.97
CA LYS A 97 15.74 -2.68 23.27
C LYS A 97 14.26 -2.95 23.51
N THR A 98 13.91 -3.46 24.70
CA THR A 98 12.51 -3.66 25.06
C THR A 98 11.79 -2.33 25.27
N ASP A 99 10.45 -2.32 25.15
CA ASP A 99 9.64 -1.12 25.38
C ASP A 99 9.87 -0.51 26.77
N ASP A 100 10.11 -1.36 27.78
CA ASP A 100 10.35 -0.92 29.15
C ASP A 100 11.75 -0.31 29.32
N GLU A 101 12.77 -0.88 28.65
CA GLU A 101 14.10 -0.27 28.57
C GLU A 101 14.07 1.09 27.86
N LEU A 102 13.32 1.21 26.76
CA LEU A 102 13.16 2.48 26.04
C LEU A 102 12.53 3.56 26.92
N LYS A 103 11.50 3.20 27.70
CA LYS A 103 10.86 4.11 28.66
C LYS A 103 11.80 4.52 29.79
N ALA A 104 12.67 3.62 30.23
CA ALA A 104 13.66 3.89 31.28
C ALA A 104 14.75 4.87 30.84
N ILE A 105 15.06 4.97 29.54
CA ILE A 105 16.04 5.93 29.02
C ILE A 105 15.49 7.35 29.15
N GLN A 106 16.07 8.18 30.02
CA GLN A 106 15.61 9.55 30.24
C GLN A 106 15.99 10.53 29.12
N ASN A 107 17.12 10.30 28.43
CA ASN A 107 17.56 11.17 27.33
C ASN A 107 16.76 10.89 26.05
N LYS A 108 16.05 11.91 25.54
CA LYS A 108 15.20 11.84 24.36
C LYS A 108 15.96 11.44 23.09
N GLU A 109 17.17 11.97 22.87
CA GLU A 109 17.96 11.68 21.66
C GLU A 109 18.44 10.23 21.65
N VAL A 110 18.90 9.74 22.80
CA VAL A 110 19.34 8.35 22.97
C VAL A 110 18.14 7.39 22.80
N ARG A 111 16.98 7.74 23.37
CA ARG A 111 15.75 6.96 23.18
C ARG A 111 15.37 6.89 21.70
N GLN A 112 15.36 8.02 20.99
CA GLN A 112 15.09 8.08 19.56
C GLN A 112 16.10 7.30 18.71
N PHE A 113 17.36 7.23 19.14
CA PHE A 113 18.36 6.39 18.48
C PHE A 113 17.99 4.90 18.57
N TYR A 114 17.68 4.39 19.76
CA TYR A 114 17.28 2.99 19.95
C TYR A 114 15.92 2.67 19.33
N GLU A 115 14.97 3.61 19.33
CA GLU A 115 13.72 3.46 18.59
C GLU A 115 13.96 3.29 17.09
N ARG A 116 14.83 4.12 16.48
CA ARG A 116 15.24 3.96 15.07
C ARG A 116 16.00 2.66 14.83
N GLN A 117 16.82 2.21 15.77
CA GLN A 117 17.50 0.92 15.68
C GLN A 117 16.49 -0.24 15.67
N ASN A 118 15.55 -0.26 16.62
CA ASN A 118 14.50 -1.26 16.67
C ASN A 118 13.63 -1.26 15.41
N GLN A 119 13.38 -0.09 14.81
CA GLN A 119 12.69 0.00 13.51
C GLN A 119 13.50 -0.68 12.40
N ARG A 120 14.80 -0.37 12.25
CA ARG A 120 15.65 -1.05 11.24
C ARG A 120 15.70 -2.56 11.41
N LEU A 121 15.80 -3.04 12.66
CA LEU A 121 15.77 -4.48 12.94
C LEU A 121 14.45 -5.12 12.49
N ASN A 122 13.33 -4.39 12.61
CA ASN A 122 12.06 -4.87 12.08
C ASN A 122 12.04 -4.88 10.55
N ASP A 123 12.59 -3.85 9.91
CA ASP A 123 12.63 -3.75 8.45
C ASP A 123 13.46 -4.89 7.84
N TRP A 124 14.59 -5.24 8.47
CA TRP A 124 15.43 -6.38 8.07
C TRP A 124 14.73 -7.71 8.27
N LEU A 125 14.03 -7.89 9.39
CA LEU A 125 13.26 -9.09 9.66
C LEU A 125 12.13 -9.28 8.63
N GLU A 126 11.46 -8.20 8.24
CA GLU A 126 10.44 -8.23 7.19
C GLU A 126 11.04 -8.67 5.85
N VAL A 127 12.19 -8.12 5.47
CA VAL A 127 12.93 -8.54 4.26
C VAL A 127 13.26 -10.04 4.31
N ASP A 128 13.83 -10.51 5.41
CA ASP A 128 14.20 -11.93 5.56
C ASP A 128 12.98 -12.86 5.52
N ALA A 129 11.86 -12.43 6.12
CA ALA A 129 10.61 -13.17 6.10
C ALA A 129 10.02 -13.25 4.68
N ILE A 130 10.05 -12.16 3.92
CA ILE A 130 9.60 -12.13 2.53
C ILE A 130 10.49 -13.01 1.67
N VAL A 131 11.81 -12.86 1.75
CA VAL A 131 12.75 -13.69 0.96
C VAL A 131 12.52 -15.17 1.26
N GLN A 132 12.29 -15.54 2.51
CA GLN A 132 12.01 -16.92 2.88
C GLN A 132 10.65 -17.43 2.41
N ALA A 133 9.59 -16.62 2.51
CA ALA A 133 8.25 -17.02 2.09
C ALA A 133 8.12 -17.12 0.58
N VAL A 134 8.75 -16.18 -0.13
CA VAL A 134 8.62 -16.01 -1.58
C VAL A 134 9.58 -16.91 -2.35
N ALA A 135 10.77 -17.21 -1.83
CA ALA A 135 11.75 -18.04 -2.54
C ALA A 135 11.20 -19.43 -2.92
N ASP A 136 10.42 -20.07 -2.05
CA ASP A 136 9.93 -21.44 -2.30
C ASP A 136 8.89 -21.47 -3.42
N ASP A 137 7.83 -20.67 -3.31
CA ASP A 137 6.71 -20.68 -4.25
C ASP A 137 7.09 -20.14 -5.64
N ILE A 138 8.04 -19.20 -5.70
CA ILE A 138 8.49 -18.59 -6.95
C ILE A 138 9.45 -19.48 -7.70
N LEU A 139 10.41 -20.10 -6.99
CA LEU A 139 11.31 -21.04 -7.64
C LEU A 139 10.55 -22.25 -8.20
N GLU A 140 9.48 -22.68 -7.54
CA GLU A 140 8.61 -23.74 -8.06
C GLU A 140 7.84 -23.35 -9.32
N SER A 141 7.62 -22.05 -9.53
CA SER A 141 6.87 -21.51 -10.67
C SER A 141 7.69 -21.27 -11.94
N PHE A 142 9.03 -21.35 -11.86
CA PHE A 142 9.89 -21.14 -13.01
C PHE A 142 9.88 -22.34 -13.97
N ASP A 143 9.79 -22.05 -15.26
CA ASP A 143 9.70 -22.99 -16.39
C ASP A 143 8.62 -24.08 -16.23
N PRO A 144 7.34 -23.73 -16.46
CA PRO A 144 6.22 -24.65 -16.24
C PRO A 144 6.15 -25.82 -17.23
N ASP A 145 6.87 -25.73 -18.36
CA ASP A 145 6.92 -26.71 -19.46
C ASP A 145 8.40 -26.98 -19.84
N PRO A 146 9.14 -27.69 -18.98
CA PRO A 146 10.60 -27.86 -19.14
C PRO A 146 10.97 -28.74 -20.33
N ASP A 147 10.09 -29.63 -20.77
CA ASP A 147 10.27 -30.50 -21.93
C ASP A 147 9.69 -29.93 -23.24
N ARG A 148 9.00 -28.78 -23.15
CA ARG A 148 8.46 -27.99 -24.28
C ARG A 148 7.46 -28.77 -25.11
N ASP A 149 6.70 -29.61 -24.46
CA ASP A 149 5.72 -30.47 -25.11
C ASP A 149 4.32 -29.83 -25.16
N GLY A 150 4.18 -28.64 -24.55
CA GLY A 150 2.95 -27.85 -24.48
C GLY A 150 2.07 -28.18 -23.28
N ASP A 151 2.43 -29.19 -22.47
CA ASP A 151 1.77 -29.52 -21.21
C ASP A 151 2.50 -28.81 -20.05
N LEU A 152 1.77 -27.97 -19.31
CA LEU A 152 2.31 -27.28 -18.14
C LEU A 152 2.40 -28.25 -16.96
N GLU A 153 3.43 -29.09 -16.94
CA GLU A 153 3.65 -30.08 -15.88
C GLU A 153 3.96 -29.44 -14.52
N ARG A 154 4.53 -28.23 -14.53
CA ARG A 154 5.00 -27.51 -13.33
C ARG A 154 4.25 -26.21 -13.16
N THR A 155 3.04 -26.27 -12.62
CA THR A 155 2.28 -25.06 -12.26
C THR A 155 2.53 -24.72 -10.79
N GLY A 156 3.32 -23.66 -10.55
CA GLY A 156 3.54 -23.13 -9.21
C GLY A 156 2.35 -22.31 -8.72
N GLY A 157 2.42 -21.84 -7.48
CA GLY A 157 1.36 -21.00 -6.93
C GLY A 157 1.16 -19.70 -7.73
N LEU A 158 2.23 -19.10 -8.26
CA LEU A 158 2.18 -17.85 -9.04
C LEU A 158 1.30 -17.95 -10.29
N GLN A 159 1.37 -19.06 -11.04
CA GLN A 159 0.51 -19.28 -12.21
C GLN A 159 -0.96 -19.45 -11.82
N HIS A 160 -1.25 -20.07 -10.67
CA HIS A 160 -2.62 -20.23 -10.16
C HIS A 160 -3.24 -18.93 -9.66
N GLN A 161 -2.42 -17.93 -9.34
CA GLN A 161 -2.85 -16.65 -8.76
C GLN A 161 -2.61 -15.45 -9.70
N GLU A 162 -2.44 -15.70 -11.00
CA GLU A 162 -2.23 -14.67 -12.03
C GLU A 162 -1.08 -13.69 -11.70
N GLY A 163 -0.04 -14.15 -10.99
CA GLY A 163 1.11 -13.34 -10.59
C GLY A 163 0.86 -12.39 -9.40
N ASN A 164 -0.22 -12.56 -8.63
CA ASN A 164 -0.50 -11.70 -7.47
C ASN A 164 0.35 -12.09 -6.24
N ILE A 165 1.48 -11.41 -6.07
CA ILE A 165 2.48 -11.65 -5.01
C ILE A 165 1.88 -11.53 -3.60
N HIS A 166 0.88 -10.66 -3.44
CA HIS A 166 0.21 -10.47 -2.17
C HIS A 166 -0.45 -11.75 -1.64
N ASP A 167 -0.80 -12.68 -2.53
CA ASP A 167 -1.40 -13.96 -2.20
C ASP A 167 -0.36 -15.03 -1.80
N PHE A 168 0.94 -14.70 -1.78
CA PHE A 168 2.05 -15.51 -1.24
C PHE A 168 2.57 -15.04 0.11
N LEU A 169 2.22 -13.82 0.53
CA LEU A 169 2.62 -13.30 1.83
C LEU A 169 2.09 -14.17 3.00
N PRO A 170 2.76 -14.16 4.17
CA PRO A 170 2.25 -14.84 5.36
C PRO A 170 0.80 -14.44 5.68
N LYS A 171 -0.01 -15.39 6.17
CA LYS A 171 -1.45 -15.16 6.45
C LYS A 171 -1.70 -13.97 7.37
N ASP A 172 -0.87 -13.79 8.39
CA ASP A 172 -0.97 -12.67 9.32
C ASP A 172 -0.74 -11.31 8.65
N GLU A 173 0.20 -11.26 7.71
CA GLU A 173 0.53 -10.05 6.96
C GLU A 173 -0.62 -9.67 6.02
N LYS A 174 -1.19 -10.65 5.32
CA LYS A 174 -2.41 -10.49 4.51
C LYS A 174 -3.57 -9.98 5.35
N GLU A 175 -3.83 -10.59 6.49
CA GLU A 175 -4.90 -10.16 7.39
C GLU A 175 -4.69 -8.75 7.90
N LYS A 176 -3.46 -8.38 8.26
CA LYS A 176 -3.10 -7.05 8.73
C LYS A 176 -3.34 -6.01 7.64
N ARG A 177 -2.87 -6.26 6.40
CA ARG A 177 -3.09 -5.38 5.24
C ARG A 177 -4.58 -5.26 4.90
N GLN A 178 -5.33 -6.36 4.91
CA GLN A 178 -6.78 -6.36 4.69
C GLN A 178 -7.53 -5.58 5.78
N LYS A 179 -7.16 -5.74 7.06
CA LYS A 179 -7.74 -4.99 8.18
C LYS A 179 -7.47 -3.49 8.04
N ALA A 180 -6.25 -3.10 7.67
CA ALA A 180 -5.89 -1.70 7.42
C ALA A 180 -6.72 -1.11 6.27
N ASN A 181 -6.82 -1.81 5.14
CA ASN A 181 -7.63 -1.38 3.99
C ASN A 181 -9.12 -1.27 4.32
N ARG A 182 -9.67 -2.23 5.09
CA ARG A 182 -11.07 -2.16 5.54
C ARG A 182 -11.33 -0.98 6.47
N ARG A 183 -10.40 -0.70 7.41
CA ARG A 183 -10.50 0.46 8.30
C ARG A 183 -10.45 1.77 7.53
N ALA A 184 -9.55 1.89 6.55
CA ALA A 184 -9.47 3.07 5.70
C ALA A 184 -10.77 3.30 4.92
N LYS A 185 -11.31 2.27 4.27
CA LYS A 185 -12.60 2.35 3.55
C LYS A 185 -13.76 2.74 4.47
N TRP A 186 -13.80 2.14 5.66
CA TRP A 186 -14.84 2.42 6.64
C TRP A 186 -14.78 3.87 7.13
N ALA A 187 -13.58 4.39 7.41
CA ALA A 187 -13.39 5.79 7.79
C ALA A 187 -13.81 6.76 6.68
N ILE A 188 -13.43 6.50 5.42
CA ILE A 188 -13.84 7.32 4.27
C ILE A 188 -15.37 7.32 4.14
N ASN A 189 -16.02 6.14 4.19
CA ASN A 189 -17.48 6.06 4.08
C ASN A 189 -18.21 6.77 5.21
N ILE A 190 -17.73 6.66 6.45
CA ILE A 190 -18.32 7.37 7.60
C ILE A 190 -18.24 8.87 7.40
N ASN A 191 -17.08 9.36 6.98
CA ASN A 191 -16.90 10.78 6.78
C ASN A 191 -17.86 11.32 5.69
N VAL A 192 -18.01 10.61 4.57
CA VAL A 192 -18.98 10.97 3.52
C VAL A 192 -20.41 11.05 4.09
N ILE A 193 -20.83 10.03 4.84
CA ILE A 193 -22.17 10.00 5.45
C ILE A 193 -22.34 11.18 6.43
N ALA A 194 -21.32 11.45 7.25
CA ALA A 194 -21.36 12.54 8.21
C ALA A 194 -21.44 13.92 7.53
N ASN A 195 -20.68 14.15 6.47
CA ASN A 195 -20.75 15.38 5.69
C ASN A 195 -22.11 15.55 5.00
N ILE A 196 -22.71 14.47 4.49
CA ILE A 196 -24.09 14.49 3.98
C ILE A 196 -25.07 14.91 5.08
N CYS A 197 -24.99 14.29 6.27
CA CYS A 197 -25.86 14.63 7.40
C CYS A 197 -25.67 16.07 7.87
N LEU A 198 -24.43 16.57 7.94
CA LEU A 198 -24.10 17.95 8.30
C LEU A 198 -24.68 18.94 7.28
N LEU A 199 -24.54 18.66 5.99
CA LEU A 199 -25.08 19.49 4.92
C LEU A 199 -26.62 19.57 5.01
N ILE A 200 -27.29 18.43 5.17
CA ILE A 200 -28.76 18.38 5.34
C ILE A 200 -29.20 19.20 6.57
N GLY A 201 -28.50 19.02 7.70
CA GLY A 201 -28.79 19.78 8.92
C GLY A 201 -28.66 21.29 8.72
N LYS A 202 -27.58 21.73 8.03
CA LYS A 202 -27.37 23.15 7.71
C LYS A 202 -28.38 23.69 6.70
N ILE A 203 -28.80 22.89 5.71
CA ILE A 203 -29.87 23.25 4.76
C ILE A 203 -31.17 23.55 5.52
N VAL A 204 -31.59 22.65 6.42
CA VAL A 204 -32.81 22.84 7.22
C VAL A 204 -32.70 24.10 8.10
N ALA A 205 -31.54 24.31 8.74
CA ALA A 205 -31.30 25.50 9.56
C ALA A 205 -31.31 26.80 8.74
N ALA A 206 -30.72 26.80 7.53
CA ALA A 206 -30.67 27.96 6.64
C ALA A 206 -32.08 28.35 6.16
N PHE A 207 -32.90 27.38 5.71
CA PHE A 207 -34.28 27.65 5.28
C PHE A 207 -35.17 28.13 6.43
N SER A 208 -34.98 27.60 7.65
CA SER A 208 -35.77 28.02 8.80
C SER A 208 -35.42 29.41 9.33
N SER A 209 -34.17 29.85 9.15
CA SER A 209 -33.67 31.11 9.73
C SER A 209 -33.62 32.26 8.73
N GLY A 210 -33.62 31.97 7.42
CA GLY A 210 -33.56 32.99 6.36
C GLY A 210 -32.32 33.89 6.40
N SER A 211 -31.27 33.50 7.14
CA SER A 211 -30.15 34.38 7.47
C SER A 211 -29.01 34.22 6.46
N LEU A 212 -28.48 35.34 5.96
CA LEU A 212 -27.38 35.38 4.99
C LEU A 212 -26.10 34.67 5.51
N SER A 213 -25.82 34.80 6.82
CA SER A 213 -24.70 34.13 7.49
C SER A 213 -24.80 32.60 7.49
N LEU A 214 -26.02 32.04 7.56
CA LEU A 214 -26.24 30.59 7.48
C LEU A 214 -26.10 30.06 6.05
N VAL A 215 -26.39 30.88 5.04
CA VAL A 215 -26.16 30.53 3.64
C VAL A 215 -24.67 30.43 3.34
N ALA A 216 -23.84 31.34 3.88
CA ALA A 216 -22.38 31.23 3.78
C ALA A 216 -21.86 29.91 4.40
N SER A 217 -22.31 29.59 5.62
CA SER A 217 -21.92 28.33 6.29
C SER A 217 -22.42 27.06 5.57
N LEU A 218 -23.47 27.18 4.75
CA LEU A 218 -23.99 26.09 3.92
C LEU A 218 -23.11 25.86 2.69
N VAL A 219 -22.62 26.94 2.06
CA VAL A 219 -21.64 26.86 0.97
C VAL A 219 -20.36 26.15 1.45
N ASP A 220 -19.88 26.49 2.65
CA ASP A 220 -18.71 25.83 3.24
C ASP A 220 -18.92 24.31 3.35
N SER A 221 -20.05 23.88 3.93
CA SER A 221 -20.32 22.43 4.04
C SER A 221 -20.65 21.75 2.71
N ALA A 222 -21.10 22.48 1.70
CA ALA A 222 -21.27 21.95 0.35
C ALA A 222 -19.90 21.71 -0.32
N LEU A 223 -18.93 22.60 -0.09
CA LEU A 223 -17.55 22.41 -0.54
C LEU A 223 -16.90 21.23 0.17
N ASP A 224 -17.08 21.07 1.48
CA ASP A 224 -16.61 19.90 2.23
C ASP A 224 -17.19 18.58 1.66
N LEU A 225 -18.50 18.58 1.37
CA LEU A 225 -19.16 17.43 0.77
C LEU A 225 -18.60 17.12 -0.62
N LEU A 226 -18.43 18.14 -1.46
CA LEU A 226 -17.85 17.99 -2.79
C LEU A 226 -16.45 17.38 -2.70
N CYS A 227 -15.63 17.86 -1.78
CA CYS A 227 -14.27 17.39 -1.59
C CYS A 227 -14.22 15.94 -1.10
N THR A 228 -15.07 15.59 -0.14
CA THR A 228 -15.15 14.22 0.37
C THR A 228 -15.77 13.25 -0.64
N LEU A 229 -16.65 13.74 -1.51
CA LEU A 229 -17.12 13.01 -2.69
C LEU A 229 -16.00 12.79 -3.72
N ILE A 230 -15.12 13.77 -3.97
CA ILE A 230 -13.95 13.60 -4.84
C ILE A 230 -13.04 12.50 -4.28
N VAL A 231 -12.68 12.55 -3.00
CA VAL A 231 -11.83 11.52 -2.37
C VAL A 231 -12.49 10.15 -2.44
N TRP A 232 -13.79 10.08 -2.15
CA TRP A 232 -14.56 8.83 -2.23
C TRP A 232 -14.64 8.27 -3.66
N THR A 233 -14.93 9.11 -4.65
CA THR A 233 -15.00 8.70 -6.06
C THR A 233 -13.64 8.25 -6.56
N THR A 234 -12.54 8.96 -6.23
CA THR A 234 -11.18 8.53 -6.53
C THR A 234 -10.87 7.18 -5.91
N ASN A 235 -11.13 7.00 -4.61
CA ASN A 235 -10.92 5.71 -3.93
C ASN A 235 -11.71 4.57 -4.59
N LYS A 236 -12.97 4.84 -4.96
CA LYS A 236 -13.85 3.87 -5.62
C LYS A 236 -13.39 3.55 -7.04
N LEU A 237 -12.93 4.53 -7.80
CA LEU A 237 -12.45 4.39 -9.18
C LEU A 237 -11.15 3.59 -9.23
N VAL A 238 -10.26 3.79 -8.26
CA VAL A 238 -9.05 2.96 -8.10
C VAL A 238 -9.40 1.51 -7.80
N GLN A 239 -10.43 1.26 -6.99
CA GLN A 239 -10.85 -0.09 -6.62
C GLN A 239 -11.71 -0.80 -7.67
N TRP A 240 -12.40 -0.05 -8.52
CA TRP A 240 -13.24 -0.62 -9.56
C TRP A 240 -12.41 -1.36 -10.59
N ARG A 241 -12.35 -2.69 -10.49
CA ARG A 241 -11.75 -3.56 -11.52
C ARG A 241 -12.65 -3.67 -12.76
N ILE A 242 -12.90 -2.55 -13.44
CA ILE A 242 -13.51 -2.58 -14.77
C ILE A 242 -12.41 -2.99 -15.75
N THR A 243 -12.57 -4.16 -16.39
CA THR A 243 -11.65 -4.75 -17.37
C THR A 243 -11.34 -3.79 -18.53
N SER A 244 -12.31 -2.97 -18.95
CA SER A 244 -12.12 -1.94 -19.98
C SER A 244 -11.06 -0.88 -19.61
N LEU A 245 -10.95 -0.52 -18.32
CA LEU A 245 -9.97 0.45 -17.85
C LEU A 245 -8.58 -0.17 -17.59
N GLN A 246 -8.44 -1.50 -17.48
CA GLN A 246 -7.11 -2.14 -17.39
C GLN A 246 -6.29 -1.93 -18.67
N LYS A 247 -6.95 -1.90 -19.84
CA LYS A 247 -6.29 -1.62 -21.13
C LYS A 247 -5.76 -0.17 -21.22
N HIS A 248 -6.45 0.78 -20.59
CA HIS A 248 -6.06 2.18 -20.58
C HIS A 248 -4.96 2.48 -19.54
N PHE A 249 -4.96 1.74 -18.42
CA PHE A 249 -3.99 1.88 -17.34
C PHE A 249 -3.29 0.55 -17.04
N PRO A 250 -2.33 0.11 -17.88
CA PRO A 250 -1.66 -1.17 -17.74
C PRO A 250 -0.77 -1.27 -16.48
N VAL A 251 -0.43 -0.11 -15.91
CA VAL A 251 0.47 0.03 -14.76
C VAL A 251 -0.30 0.11 -13.43
N GLY A 252 -1.63 -0.04 -13.46
CA GLY A 252 -2.49 0.10 -12.28
C GLY A 252 -2.96 1.53 -12.05
N ARG A 253 -3.83 1.70 -11.05
CA ARG A 253 -4.61 2.95 -10.84
C ARG A 253 -4.31 3.68 -9.54
N ARG A 254 -3.42 3.15 -8.70
CA ARG A 254 -2.98 3.78 -7.44
C ARG A 254 -2.44 5.21 -7.64
N ARG A 255 -1.95 5.53 -8.84
CA ARG A 255 -1.51 6.87 -9.24
C ARG A 255 -2.60 7.95 -9.24
N LEU A 256 -3.89 7.55 -9.32
CA LEU A 256 -5.01 8.49 -9.29
C LEU A 256 -5.33 8.97 -7.87
N GLU A 257 -4.88 8.26 -6.84
CA GLU A 257 -5.13 8.60 -5.43
C GLU A 257 -4.59 9.99 -5.05
N PRO A 258 -3.30 10.31 -5.28
CA PRO A 258 -2.76 11.65 -4.99
C PRO A 258 -3.36 12.75 -5.88
N LEU A 259 -3.88 12.43 -7.07
CA LEU A 259 -4.58 13.42 -7.91
C LEU A 259 -5.88 13.90 -7.24
N GLY A 260 -6.61 13.02 -6.55
CA GLY A 260 -7.78 13.40 -5.76
C GLY A 260 -7.42 14.38 -4.63
N ILE A 261 -6.33 14.10 -3.92
CA ILE A 261 -5.82 14.96 -2.83
C ILE A 261 -5.32 16.30 -3.41
N LEU A 262 -4.70 16.29 -4.58
CA LEU A 262 -4.23 17.49 -5.26
C LEU A 262 -5.39 18.42 -5.63
N VAL A 263 -6.41 17.91 -6.33
CA VAL A 263 -7.61 18.69 -6.70
C VAL A 263 -8.29 19.24 -5.46
N PHE A 264 -8.40 18.42 -4.42
CA PHE A 264 -8.95 18.84 -3.14
C PHE A 264 -8.16 20.00 -2.51
N SER A 265 -6.83 19.88 -2.43
CA SER A 265 -5.97 20.91 -1.85
C SER A 265 -6.09 22.24 -2.60
N ILE A 266 -6.22 22.21 -3.93
CA ILE A 266 -6.41 23.42 -4.75
C ILE A 266 -7.75 24.10 -4.44
N ILE A 267 -8.84 23.33 -4.34
CA ILE A 267 -10.17 23.87 -3.99
C ILE A 267 -10.11 24.53 -2.61
N MET A 268 -9.48 23.88 -1.63
CA MET A 268 -9.33 24.42 -0.28
C MET A 268 -8.56 25.74 -0.26
N VAL A 269 -7.43 25.82 -0.95
CA VAL A 269 -6.66 27.07 -1.04
C VAL A 269 -7.50 28.19 -1.65
N ILE A 270 -8.26 27.91 -2.72
CA ILE A 270 -9.13 28.91 -3.36
C ILE A 270 -10.24 29.38 -2.40
N SER A 271 -10.89 28.46 -1.68
CA SER A 271 -11.94 28.81 -0.72
C SER A 271 -11.42 29.68 0.42
N PHE A 272 -10.25 29.35 0.99
CA PHE A 272 -9.66 30.17 2.05
C PHE A 272 -9.09 31.50 1.54
N LEU A 273 -8.69 31.61 0.27
CA LEU A 273 -8.38 32.91 -0.34
C LEU A 273 -9.62 33.81 -0.43
N GLN A 274 -10.80 33.25 -0.71
CA GLN A 274 -12.05 34.02 -0.70
C GLN A 274 -12.41 34.50 0.71
N ILE A 275 -12.29 33.64 1.73
CA ILE A 275 -12.53 34.01 3.13
C ILE A 275 -11.54 35.09 3.58
N LEU A 276 -10.27 34.99 3.16
CA LEU A 276 -9.26 36.01 3.42
C LEU A 276 -9.64 37.35 2.77
N GLN A 277 -10.09 37.34 1.51
CA GLN A 277 -10.55 38.54 0.81
C GLN A 277 -11.76 39.18 1.51
N GLU A 278 -12.73 38.37 1.94
CA GLU A 278 -13.90 38.85 2.68
C GLU A 278 -13.49 39.45 4.03
N SER A 279 -12.55 38.80 4.73
CA SER A 279 -12.00 39.29 6.00
C SER A 279 -11.33 40.66 5.84
N ILE A 280 -10.49 40.84 4.80
CA ILE A 280 -9.84 42.12 4.49
C ILE A 280 -10.89 43.18 4.11
N THR A 281 -11.90 42.79 3.33
CA THR A 281 -12.99 43.70 2.93
C THR A 281 -13.81 44.17 4.12
N LYS A 282 -14.03 43.31 5.12
CA LYS A 282 -14.70 43.67 6.39
C LYS A 282 -13.83 44.54 7.31
N LEU A 283 -12.51 44.45 7.21
CA LEU A 283 -11.56 45.31 7.94
C LEU A 283 -11.43 46.72 7.35
N LEU A 284 -11.53 46.84 6.02
CA LEU A 284 -11.34 48.09 5.27
C LEU A 284 -12.25 49.28 5.67
N PRO A 285 -13.56 49.11 5.96
CA PRO A 285 -14.41 50.25 6.32
C PRO A 285 -14.08 50.88 7.70
N LEU A 286 -13.16 50.30 8.49
CA LEU A 286 -12.68 50.80 9.79
C LEU A 286 -13.78 51.10 10.85
N HIS A 287 -15.04 50.83 10.52
CA HIS A 287 -16.22 51.00 11.35
C HIS A 287 -17.10 49.77 11.19
N GLY A 288 -17.41 49.11 12.29
CA GLY A 288 -18.30 47.96 12.33
C GLY A 288 -18.93 47.80 13.71
N THR A 289 -20.14 47.25 13.75
CA THR A 289 -20.79 46.82 14.97
C THR A 289 -20.53 45.33 15.18
N ALA A 290 -20.17 44.93 16.40
CA ALA A 290 -20.09 43.51 16.75
C ALA A 290 -21.51 42.92 16.72
N GLU A 291 -21.85 42.22 15.65
CA GLU A 291 -23.14 41.54 15.52
C GLU A 291 -23.13 40.25 16.35
N ALA A 292 -24.19 40.04 17.13
CA ALA A 292 -24.36 38.80 17.87
C ALA A 292 -24.68 37.67 16.88
N LEU A 293 -23.96 36.54 16.97
CA LEU A 293 -24.32 35.36 16.19
C LEU A 293 -25.71 34.87 16.63
N PRO A 294 -26.62 34.58 15.67
CA PRO A 294 -27.87 33.92 15.98
C PRO A 294 -27.63 32.60 16.73
N TRP A 295 -28.44 32.28 17.74
CA TRP A 295 -28.32 31.01 18.48
C TRP A 295 -28.40 29.77 17.59
N VAL A 296 -29.09 29.87 16.45
CA VAL A 296 -29.14 28.83 15.42
C VAL A 296 -27.78 28.63 14.74
N ALA A 297 -27.04 29.71 14.45
CA ALA A 297 -25.70 29.65 13.87
C ALA A 297 -24.67 29.08 14.87
N VAL A 298 -24.76 29.49 16.14
CA VAL A 298 -23.94 28.93 17.23
C VAL A 298 -24.18 27.42 17.38
N GLY A 299 -25.44 26.98 17.36
CA GLY A 299 -25.79 25.56 17.42
C GLY A 299 -25.28 24.75 16.23
N ALA A 300 -25.37 25.30 15.01
CA ALA A 300 -24.87 24.66 13.81
C ALA A 300 -23.34 24.51 13.81
N LEU A 301 -22.61 25.55 14.22
CA LEU A 301 -21.14 25.53 14.37
C LEU A 301 -20.69 24.56 15.48
N LEU A 302 -21.42 24.50 16.59
CA LEU A 302 -21.10 23.55 17.66
C LEU A 302 -21.31 22.09 17.22
N ALA A 303 -22.37 21.83 16.45
CA ALA A 303 -22.62 20.51 15.88
C ALA A 303 -21.50 20.08 14.90
N THR A 304 -21.00 20.99 14.05
CA THR A 304 -19.88 20.67 13.15
C THR A 304 -18.60 20.37 13.92
N ILE A 305 -18.30 21.14 14.97
CA ILE A 305 -17.13 20.92 15.85
C ILE A 305 -17.18 19.52 16.46
N ILE A 306 -18.32 19.10 17.01
CA ILE A 306 -18.46 17.79 17.66
C ILE A 306 -18.35 16.66 16.63
N ILE A 307 -19.09 16.75 15.52
CA ILE A 307 -19.13 15.68 14.51
C ILE A 307 -17.77 15.53 13.82
N LYS A 308 -17.19 16.62 13.31
CA LYS A 308 -15.86 16.57 12.67
C LYS A 308 -14.76 16.25 13.68
N GLY A 309 -14.89 16.65 14.95
CA GLY A 309 -13.99 16.25 16.02
C GLY A 309 -13.96 14.74 16.25
N ILE A 310 -15.12 14.09 16.35
CA ILE A 310 -15.21 12.63 16.52
C ILE A 310 -14.58 11.90 15.31
N ILE A 311 -14.85 12.38 14.10
CA ILE A 311 -14.28 11.80 12.87
C ILE A 311 -12.76 11.96 12.86
N TRP A 312 -12.26 13.16 13.19
CA TRP A 312 -10.83 13.44 13.26
C TRP A 312 -10.13 12.47 14.22
N PHE A 313 -10.61 12.31 15.45
CA PHE A 313 -10.04 11.36 16.41
C PHE A 313 -10.13 9.90 15.93
N GLY A 314 -11.20 9.52 15.23
CA GLY A 314 -11.36 8.19 14.63
C GLY A 314 -10.40 7.91 13.48
N CYS A 315 -9.93 8.94 12.76
CA CYS A 315 -9.02 8.81 11.62
C CYS A 315 -7.53 8.79 12.00
N ILE A 316 -7.14 9.35 13.16
CA ILE A 316 -5.75 9.34 13.66
C ILE A 316 -5.02 7.97 13.57
N PRO A 317 -5.64 6.83 13.93
CA PRO A 317 -4.95 5.54 13.88
C PRO A 317 -4.73 4.99 12.47
N ILE A 318 -5.32 5.60 11.43
CA ILE A 318 -5.27 5.10 10.05
C ILE A 318 -4.23 5.91 9.27
N LYS A 319 -3.17 5.23 8.82
CA LYS A 319 -2.00 5.87 8.20
C LYS A 319 -2.03 5.94 6.67
N THR A 320 -3.22 5.87 6.05
CA THR A 320 -3.33 6.01 4.60
C THR A 320 -3.37 7.49 4.22
N THR A 321 -2.71 7.87 3.15
CA THR A 321 -2.59 9.26 2.68
C THR A 321 -3.95 9.93 2.45
N GLN A 322 -4.90 9.20 1.86
CA GLN A 322 -6.27 9.68 1.67
C GLN A 322 -7.00 9.97 3.00
N VAL A 323 -6.86 9.08 3.99
CA VAL A 323 -7.53 9.26 5.30
C VAL A 323 -6.83 10.35 6.10
N GLN A 324 -5.52 10.53 5.93
CA GLN A 324 -4.79 11.64 6.54
C GLN A 324 -5.20 13.00 5.98
N ALA A 325 -5.36 13.13 4.66
CA ALA A 325 -5.89 14.35 4.04
C ALA A 325 -7.30 14.67 4.57
N LEU A 326 -8.15 13.64 4.71
CA LEU A 326 -9.49 13.76 5.29
C LEU A 326 -9.49 14.15 6.78
N ALA A 327 -8.53 13.63 7.54
CA ALA A 327 -8.36 13.97 8.94
C ALA A 327 -7.83 15.42 9.10
N GLN A 328 -6.94 15.85 8.22
CA GLN A 328 -6.42 17.22 8.16
C GLN A 328 -7.53 18.23 7.84
N ASP A 329 -8.43 17.88 6.92
CA ASP A 329 -9.66 18.62 6.64
C ASP A 329 -10.52 18.77 7.90
N CYS A 330 -10.92 17.64 8.49
CA CYS A 330 -11.74 17.66 9.72
C CYS A 330 -11.10 18.46 10.85
N LYS A 331 -9.77 18.37 11.01
CA LYS A 331 -9.01 19.17 11.98
C LYS A 331 -9.12 20.66 11.66
N THR A 332 -8.90 21.04 10.41
CA THR A 332 -8.96 22.43 9.93
C THR A 332 -10.34 23.02 10.18
N ASP A 333 -11.40 22.25 9.89
CA ASP A 333 -12.77 22.68 10.14
C ASP A 333 -13.11 22.84 11.61
N VAL A 334 -12.62 21.94 12.47
CA VAL A 334 -12.80 22.07 13.91
C VAL A 334 -12.12 23.34 14.41
N ILE A 335 -10.88 23.61 13.99
CA ILE A 335 -10.14 24.82 14.37
C ILE A 335 -10.86 26.07 13.85
N PHE A 336 -11.25 26.08 12.58
CA PHE A 336 -11.97 27.19 11.94
C PHE A 336 -13.29 27.48 12.63
N ASN A 337 -14.18 26.49 12.76
CA ASN A 337 -15.48 26.69 13.40
C ASN A 337 -15.36 27.09 14.88
N THR A 338 -14.35 26.57 15.60
CA THR A 338 -14.11 26.94 17.00
C THR A 338 -13.68 28.39 17.12
N LEU A 339 -12.73 28.84 16.29
CA LEU A 339 -12.23 30.21 16.31
C LEU A 339 -13.27 31.21 15.78
N SER A 340 -14.04 30.84 14.76
CA SER A 340 -15.17 31.63 14.24
C SER A 340 -16.33 31.75 15.23
N LEU A 341 -16.36 30.94 16.30
CA LEU A 341 -17.30 31.11 17.41
C LEU A 341 -16.66 31.92 18.56
N LEU A 342 -15.37 31.71 18.81
CA LEU A 342 -14.62 32.33 19.89
C LEU A 342 -14.33 33.82 19.62
N PHE A 343 -13.88 34.19 18.43
CA PHE A 343 -13.52 35.57 18.11
C PHE A 343 -14.72 36.53 18.16
N PRO A 344 -15.90 36.22 17.58
CA PRO A 344 -17.08 37.05 17.76
C PRO A 344 -17.57 37.13 19.20
N PHE A 345 -17.52 36.02 19.96
CA PHE A 345 -17.94 36.00 21.35
C PHE A 345 -17.08 36.92 22.23
N ILE A 346 -15.76 36.87 22.05
CA ILE A 346 -14.83 37.77 22.73
C ILE A 346 -15.00 39.20 22.22
N GLY A 347 -15.15 39.39 20.91
CA GLY A 347 -15.34 40.69 20.27
C GLY A 347 -16.59 41.41 20.78
N TYR A 348 -17.70 40.68 20.95
CA TYR A 348 -18.93 41.19 21.56
C TYR A 348 -18.75 41.57 23.03
N LYS A 349 -18.09 40.71 23.83
CA LYS A 349 -17.86 40.99 25.26
C LYS A 349 -16.87 42.14 25.50
N ALA A 350 -15.87 42.29 24.63
CA ALA A 350 -14.81 43.29 24.73
C ALA A 350 -15.08 44.57 23.91
N ASN A 351 -16.19 44.63 23.15
CA ASN A 351 -16.49 45.68 22.17
C ASN A 351 -15.39 45.91 21.12
N ILE A 352 -14.72 44.84 20.68
CA ILE A 352 -13.65 44.87 19.66
C ILE A 352 -14.20 44.33 18.34
N TRP A 353 -14.66 45.21 17.45
CA TRP A 353 -15.30 44.84 16.18
C TRP A 353 -14.33 44.20 15.16
N TRP A 354 -13.04 44.58 15.18
CA TRP A 354 -12.05 44.11 14.21
C TRP A 354 -11.49 42.72 14.55
N LEU A 355 -11.74 42.20 15.76
CA LEU A 355 -11.16 40.95 16.24
C LEU A 355 -11.63 39.75 15.40
N ASP A 356 -12.90 39.74 15.02
CA ASP A 356 -13.49 38.69 14.20
C ASP A 356 -12.88 38.62 12.78
N PRO A 357 -12.91 39.70 11.97
CA PRO A 357 -12.32 39.66 10.63
C PRO A 357 -10.78 39.51 10.67
N ALA A 358 -10.09 40.04 11.69
CA ALA A 358 -8.64 39.82 11.84
C ALA A 358 -8.31 38.36 12.17
N GLY A 359 -9.08 37.73 13.05
CA GLY A 359 -8.95 36.32 13.41
C GLY A 359 -9.23 35.40 12.22
N ALA A 360 -10.31 35.65 11.48
CA ALA A 360 -10.65 34.92 10.26
C ALA A 360 -9.54 35.06 9.19
N GLY A 361 -9.00 36.27 8.98
CA GLY A 361 -7.91 36.51 8.03
C GLY A 361 -6.61 35.79 8.41
N LEU A 362 -6.17 35.91 9.66
CA LEU A 362 -4.96 35.24 10.15
C LEU A 362 -5.08 33.72 10.05
N LEU A 363 -6.25 33.18 10.39
CA LEU A 363 -6.50 31.75 10.30
C LEU A 363 -6.52 31.27 8.84
N SER A 364 -7.12 32.05 7.94
CA SER A 364 -7.15 31.72 6.51
C SER A 364 -5.73 31.63 5.93
N LEU A 365 -4.82 32.53 6.33
CA LEU A 365 -3.40 32.45 5.95
C LEU A 365 -2.72 31.17 6.45
N PHE A 366 -2.98 30.78 7.69
CA PHE A 366 -2.43 29.53 8.24
C PHE A 366 -2.90 28.30 7.44
N ILE A 367 -4.20 28.26 7.11
CA ILE A 367 -4.81 27.15 6.38
C ILE A 367 -4.32 27.11 4.92
N ILE A 368 -4.20 28.27 4.27
CA ILE A 368 -3.62 28.38 2.92
C ILE A 368 -2.19 27.83 2.90
N TYR A 369 -1.38 28.16 3.92
CA TYR A 369 -0.03 27.63 4.02
C TYR A 369 -0.01 26.10 4.18
N ASP A 370 -0.83 25.56 5.08
CA ASP A 370 -0.91 24.12 5.36
C ASP A 370 -1.36 23.32 4.12
N TRP A 371 -2.44 23.74 3.45
CA TRP A 371 -2.90 23.10 2.21
C TRP A 371 -2.00 23.36 1.01
N GLY A 372 -1.33 24.52 0.97
CA GLY A 372 -0.30 24.82 -0.03
C GLY A 372 0.89 23.87 0.08
N GLN A 373 1.32 23.56 1.31
CA GLN A 373 2.35 22.56 1.55
C GLN A 373 1.88 21.16 1.12
N THR A 374 0.66 20.74 1.52
CA THR A 374 0.09 19.44 1.09
C THR A 374 0.02 19.33 -0.44
N CYS A 375 -0.39 20.41 -1.12
CA CYS A 375 -0.44 20.47 -2.58
C CYS A 375 0.97 20.25 -3.17
N PHE A 376 1.97 21.00 -2.70
CA PHE A 376 3.34 20.90 -3.19
C PHE A 376 3.97 19.52 -2.93
N GLU A 377 3.72 18.93 -1.76
CA GLU A 377 4.16 17.56 -1.45
C GLU A 377 3.55 16.53 -2.40
N ASN A 378 2.24 16.62 -2.70
CA ASN A 378 1.59 15.69 -3.64
C ASN A 378 2.11 15.87 -5.07
N VAL A 379 2.35 17.11 -5.51
CA VAL A 379 2.99 17.38 -6.82
C VAL A 379 4.39 16.77 -6.87
N THR A 380 5.20 16.99 -5.83
CA THR A 380 6.58 16.47 -5.78
C THR A 380 6.61 14.94 -5.82
N ARG A 381 5.71 14.27 -5.08
CA ARG A 381 5.55 12.81 -5.13
C ARG A 381 5.10 12.31 -6.51
N LEU A 382 4.18 13.02 -7.17
CA LEU A 382 3.75 12.71 -8.54
C LEU A 382 4.88 12.90 -9.56
N SER A 383 5.82 13.79 -9.29
CA SER A 383 6.97 14.10 -10.15
C SER A 383 8.18 13.17 -9.97
N GLY A 384 8.09 12.11 -9.16
CA GLY A 384 9.21 11.17 -8.99
C GLY A 384 10.14 11.48 -7.83
N GLN A 385 9.63 12.02 -6.72
CA GLN A 385 10.43 12.24 -5.52
C GLN A 385 11.17 10.96 -5.07
N ALA A 386 12.45 11.07 -4.70
CA ALA A 386 13.19 9.95 -4.12
C ALA A 386 12.48 9.38 -2.87
N ALA A 387 12.56 8.06 -2.71
CA ALA A 387 12.02 7.38 -1.54
C ALA A 387 12.75 7.81 -0.26
N SER A 388 12.11 7.61 0.89
CA SER A 388 12.72 7.93 2.19
C SER A 388 14.03 7.15 2.42
N ASP A 389 15.00 7.77 3.09
CA ASP A 389 16.27 7.13 3.48
C ASP A 389 16.09 5.81 4.24
N THR A 390 15.00 5.68 5.01
CA THR A 390 14.68 4.45 5.75
C THR A 390 14.34 3.33 4.78
N LEU A 391 13.48 3.60 3.80
CA LEU A 391 13.14 2.61 2.77
C LEU A 391 14.34 2.29 1.89
N GLN A 392 15.14 3.30 1.50
CA GLN A 392 16.36 3.06 0.74
C GLN A 392 17.31 2.09 1.45
N LYS A 393 17.46 2.19 2.77
CA LYS A 393 18.27 1.25 3.58
C LYS A 393 17.64 -0.15 3.65
N LYS A 394 16.31 -0.24 3.71
CA LYS A 394 15.57 -1.52 3.64
C LYS A 394 15.80 -2.21 2.30
N LEU A 395 15.72 -1.46 1.20
CA LEU A 395 15.98 -1.95 -0.16
C LEU A 395 17.46 -2.35 -0.37
N LEU A 396 18.40 -1.61 0.20
CA LEU A 396 19.81 -2.00 0.16
C LEU A 396 20.06 -3.31 0.92
N TYR A 397 19.36 -3.54 2.04
CA TYR A 397 19.42 -4.81 2.75
C TYR A 397 18.80 -5.96 1.94
N MET A 398 17.71 -5.70 1.20
CA MET A 398 17.17 -6.65 0.23
C MET A 398 18.23 -7.02 -0.83
N ALA A 399 18.91 -6.04 -1.44
CA ALA A 399 20.02 -6.30 -2.35
C ALA A 399 21.14 -7.12 -1.68
N TYR A 400 21.54 -6.77 -0.47
CA TYR A 400 22.55 -7.51 0.29
C TYR A 400 22.22 -8.99 0.44
N ARG A 401 20.94 -9.34 0.60
CA ARG A 401 20.48 -10.74 0.69
C ARG A 401 20.76 -11.54 -0.58
N PHE A 402 20.76 -10.88 -1.73
CA PHE A 402 21.03 -11.47 -3.03
C PHE A 402 22.53 -11.44 -3.42
N SER A 403 23.40 -10.86 -2.58
CA SER A 403 24.84 -10.79 -2.86
C SER A 403 25.53 -12.12 -3.15
N PRO A 404 25.11 -13.29 -2.61
CA PRO A 404 25.73 -14.58 -2.98
C PRO A 404 25.40 -15.05 -4.39
N LEU A 405 24.41 -14.44 -5.06
CA LEU A 405 23.92 -14.82 -6.38
C LEU A 405 24.40 -13.92 -7.51
N VAL A 406 24.86 -12.72 -7.18
CA VAL A 406 25.27 -11.68 -8.12
C VAL A 406 26.72 -11.26 -7.84
N GLU A 407 27.41 -10.74 -8.85
CA GLU A 407 28.78 -10.23 -8.68
C GLU A 407 28.80 -8.87 -7.97
N GLY A 408 27.69 -8.12 -8.07
CA GLY A 408 27.52 -6.84 -7.40
C GLY A 408 26.21 -6.15 -7.77
N PHE A 409 26.01 -4.97 -7.18
CA PHE A 409 24.91 -4.07 -7.50
C PHE A 409 25.50 -2.75 -7.99
N LYS A 410 25.06 -2.31 -9.16
CA LYS A 410 25.52 -1.06 -9.76
C LYS A 410 24.69 0.11 -9.26
N ASN A 411 23.38 -0.08 -9.15
CA ASN A 411 22.46 0.97 -8.71
C ASN A 411 21.23 0.37 -8.02
N VAL A 412 20.70 1.13 -7.06
CA VAL A 412 19.41 0.86 -6.40
C VAL A 412 18.69 2.19 -6.28
N VAL A 413 17.74 2.46 -7.16
CA VAL A 413 16.97 3.71 -7.16
C VAL A 413 15.55 3.42 -6.73
N ALA A 414 15.03 4.20 -5.80
CA ALA A 414 13.65 4.13 -5.39
C ALA A 414 13.02 5.52 -5.44
N TYR A 415 11.87 5.63 -6.12
CA TYR A 415 11.18 6.90 -6.31
C TYR A 415 9.66 6.72 -6.27
N HIS A 416 8.97 7.80 -5.92
CA HIS A 416 7.52 7.82 -5.85
C HIS A 416 6.91 7.80 -7.26
N ALA A 417 5.91 6.94 -7.44
CA ALA A 417 5.09 6.87 -8.64
C ALA A 417 3.62 7.03 -8.23
N GLY A 418 3.25 8.25 -7.85
CA GLY A 418 2.00 8.53 -7.13
C GLY A 418 2.18 8.32 -5.63
N ASP A 419 1.28 7.59 -4.99
CA ASP A 419 1.43 7.27 -3.55
C ASP A 419 2.37 6.07 -3.31
N GLY A 420 2.45 5.14 -4.27
CA GLY A 420 3.33 3.98 -4.20
C GLY A 420 4.75 4.27 -4.67
N ILE A 421 5.66 3.32 -4.40
CA ILE A 421 7.09 3.45 -4.69
C ILE A 421 7.50 2.44 -5.75
N TRP A 422 8.27 2.93 -6.71
CA TRP A 422 8.91 2.15 -7.75
C TRP A 422 10.37 1.98 -7.42
N VAL A 423 10.87 0.78 -7.67
CA VAL A 423 12.27 0.43 -7.38
C VAL A 423 12.94 -0.12 -8.62
N GLU A 424 14.14 0.37 -8.89
CA GLU A 424 15.00 -0.09 -9.97
C GLU A 424 16.29 -0.67 -9.37
N TYR A 425 16.58 -1.93 -9.69
CA TYR A 425 17.83 -2.60 -9.33
C TYR A 425 18.63 -2.89 -10.60
N ASP A 426 19.89 -2.47 -10.60
CA ASP A 426 20.86 -2.87 -11.61
C ASP A 426 21.82 -3.89 -10.98
N ILE A 427 21.69 -5.16 -11.36
CA ILE A 427 22.50 -6.25 -10.83
C ILE A 427 23.58 -6.67 -11.83
N LEU A 428 24.77 -6.96 -11.32
CA LEU A 428 25.90 -7.43 -12.11
C LEU A 428 25.98 -8.96 -12.10
N MET A 429 26.06 -9.55 -13.28
CA MET A 429 26.19 -11.00 -13.46
C MET A 429 27.32 -11.33 -14.43
N GLY A 430 28.00 -12.44 -14.21
CA GLY A 430 29.09 -12.86 -15.08
C GLY A 430 28.63 -13.07 -16.51
N GLN A 431 29.48 -12.72 -17.48
CA GLN A 431 29.16 -12.76 -18.91
C GLN A 431 28.72 -14.14 -19.42
N ASP A 432 29.25 -15.21 -18.83
CA ASP A 432 28.93 -16.60 -19.19
C ASP A 432 27.69 -17.14 -18.45
N THR A 433 27.01 -16.30 -17.66
CA THR A 433 25.80 -16.69 -16.95
C THR A 433 24.71 -17.00 -17.97
N ARG A 434 24.15 -18.21 -17.92
CA ARG A 434 23.01 -18.59 -18.76
C ARG A 434 21.83 -17.66 -18.50
N LEU A 435 21.14 -17.27 -19.58
CA LEU A 435 19.96 -16.41 -19.52
C LEU A 435 18.89 -16.92 -18.53
N SER A 436 18.67 -18.24 -18.47
CA SER A 436 17.75 -18.81 -17.50
C SER A 436 18.14 -18.49 -16.06
N ARG A 437 19.43 -18.61 -15.72
CA ARG A 437 19.92 -18.30 -14.37
C ARG A 437 19.84 -16.80 -14.06
N SER A 438 20.16 -15.93 -15.01
CA SER A 438 20.05 -14.49 -14.78
C SER A 438 18.60 -14.06 -14.62
N HIS A 439 17.70 -14.63 -15.41
CA HIS A 439 16.26 -14.44 -15.28
C HIS A 439 15.73 -14.92 -13.92
N ASP A 440 16.03 -16.16 -13.51
CA ASP A 440 15.57 -16.72 -12.23
C ASP A 440 15.98 -15.83 -11.04
N VAL A 441 17.23 -15.33 -11.04
CA VAL A 441 17.73 -14.43 -9.98
C VAL A 441 17.04 -13.05 -10.03
N ALA A 442 16.95 -12.45 -11.21
CA ALA A 442 16.36 -11.12 -11.38
C ALA A 442 14.86 -11.11 -11.05
N GLU A 443 14.11 -12.11 -11.52
CA GLU A 443 12.68 -12.25 -11.27
C GLU A 443 12.42 -12.58 -9.79
N THR A 444 13.23 -13.42 -9.16
CA THR A 444 13.11 -13.66 -7.70
C THR A 444 13.34 -12.37 -6.90
N LEU A 445 14.34 -11.56 -7.26
CA LEU A 445 14.58 -10.27 -6.61
C LEU A 445 13.41 -9.30 -6.83
N GLN A 446 12.86 -9.25 -8.05
CA GLN A 446 11.71 -8.41 -8.37
C GLN A 446 10.53 -8.77 -7.47
N TYR A 447 10.17 -10.04 -7.40
CA TYR A 447 9.04 -10.50 -6.61
C TYR A 447 9.26 -10.34 -5.09
N CYS A 448 10.47 -10.59 -4.59
CA CYS A 448 10.78 -10.31 -3.18
C CYS A 448 10.66 -8.81 -2.86
N CYS A 449 11.07 -7.93 -3.78
CA CYS A 449 10.93 -6.50 -3.59
C CYS A 449 9.45 -6.06 -3.62
N GLU A 450 8.67 -6.55 -4.58
CA GLU A 450 7.22 -6.29 -4.69
C GLU A 450 6.39 -6.93 -3.55
N GLY A 451 6.97 -7.85 -2.79
CA GLY A 451 6.39 -8.36 -1.55
C GLY A 451 6.34 -7.32 -0.42
N LEU A 452 7.20 -6.29 -0.45
CA LEU A 452 7.21 -5.21 0.53
C LEU A 452 5.91 -4.39 0.44
N ASP A 453 5.40 -3.90 1.59
CA ASP A 453 4.13 -3.14 1.58
C ASP A 453 4.27 -1.76 0.93
N GLU A 454 5.48 -1.22 0.95
CA GLU A 454 5.79 0.11 0.40
C GLU A 454 6.03 0.10 -1.12
N VAL A 455 6.41 -1.04 -1.68
CA VAL A 455 6.82 -1.18 -3.09
C VAL A 455 5.64 -1.62 -3.93
N ASP A 456 5.26 -0.79 -4.90
CA ASP A 456 4.18 -1.10 -5.84
C ASP A 456 4.69 -1.91 -7.04
N ARG A 457 5.94 -1.67 -7.45
CA ARG A 457 6.57 -2.34 -8.58
C ARG A 457 8.08 -2.29 -8.49
N ALA A 458 8.74 -3.35 -8.90
CA ALA A 458 10.19 -3.40 -9.04
C ALA A 458 10.59 -3.70 -10.50
N PHE A 459 11.70 -3.12 -10.92
CA PHE A 459 12.36 -3.42 -12.18
C PHE A 459 13.78 -3.88 -11.85
N VAL A 460 14.16 -5.05 -12.36
CA VAL A 460 15.50 -5.59 -12.14
C VAL A 460 16.19 -5.74 -13.50
N MET A 461 17.17 -4.90 -13.75
CA MET A 461 18.02 -4.96 -14.94
C MET A 461 19.27 -5.78 -14.64
N THR A 462 19.69 -6.61 -15.60
CA THR A 462 20.90 -7.42 -15.51
C THR A 462 21.97 -6.86 -16.43
N ASP A 463 23.07 -6.43 -15.83
CA ASP A 463 24.25 -5.92 -16.54
C ASP A 463 25.39 -6.96 -16.44
N TYR A 464 26.15 -7.14 -17.52
CA TYR A 464 27.34 -8.00 -17.51
C TYR A 464 28.64 -7.20 -17.34
N SER A 465 28.56 -5.87 -17.38
CA SER A 465 29.71 -4.97 -17.28
C SER A 465 29.45 -3.89 -16.24
N PRO A 466 30.41 -3.60 -15.35
CA PRO A 466 30.27 -2.53 -14.35
C PRO A 466 30.16 -1.14 -14.99
N SER A 467 30.73 -0.96 -16.19
CA SER A 467 30.67 0.28 -16.96
C SER A 467 30.02 0.04 -18.33
N GLY A 468 28.96 0.79 -18.63
CA GLY A 468 28.25 0.75 -19.91
C GLY A 468 27.91 2.17 -20.39
N PRO A 469 27.26 2.32 -21.56
CA PRO A 469 26.82 3.62 -22.04
C PRO A 469 25.77 4.20 -21.07
N SER A 470 26.18 5.15 -20.24
CA SER A 470 25.34 5.81 -19.21
C SER A 470 24.32 6.80 -19.78
N GLY A 471 24.22 6.90 -21.11
CA GLY A 471 23.41 7.90 -21.80
C GLY A 471 21.93 7.87 -21.41
N HIS A 472 21.33 6.67 -21.29
CA HIS A 472 19.91 6.56 -20.96
C HIS A 472 19.54 7.04 -19.54
N ALA A 473 20.46 6.93 -18.58
CA ALA A 473 20.23 7.41 -17.22
C ALA A 473 20.54 8.91 -17.08
N GLN A 474 21.54 9.42 -17.82
CA GLN A 474 21.97 10.82 -17.74
C GLN A 474 21.19 11.78 -18.65
N ASP A 475 20.61 11.29 -19.75
CA ASP A 475 19.85 12.14 -20.68
C ASP A 475 18.51 12.59 -20.08
N ALA A 476 17.92 11.81 -19.16
CA ALA A 476 16.70 12.20 -18.45
C ALA A 476 16.88 13.43 -17.54
N GLU A 477 18.11 13.71 -17.08
CA GLU A 477 18.43 14.89 -16.26
C GLU A 477 18.83 16.12 -17.09
N ARG A 478 19.07 15.96 -18.40
CA ARG A 478 19.60 17.02 -19.28
C ARG A 478 18.54 17.84 -20.00
N THR A 479 17.27 17.44 -19.94
CA THR A 479 16.11 18.17 -20.49
C THR A 479 15.34 18.86 -19.40
#